data_AF-A0AAJ1RWZ3-F1
#
_entry.id   AF-A0AAJ1RWZ3-F1
#
_cell.length_a   1.000
_cell.length_b   1.000
_cell.length_c   1.000
_cell.angle_alpha   90.00
_cell.angle_beta   90.00
_cell.angle_gamma   90.00
#
_symmetry.space_group_name_H-M   'P 1'
#
loop_
_entity.id
_entity.type
_entity.pdbx_description
1 polymer ?
#
loop_
_entity_poly.entity_id
_entity_poly.type
_entity_poly.pdbx_seq_one_letter_code
_entity_poly.pdbx_strand_id
1 'polypeptide(L)'
;MNEEEGEGHREKQTNAATVSVRLPELNKEDKEFATTQEKLEWVEFWMSWYMPGQLQTMEDGGIILQKVDDSTVRCVSVVDHPFCYLTLSLVSTSFERRGVSLEIDPYTIVTPYTPPEDRDPERYDEDDEGSDPGVEVV
;
A
#
# COMPACT_ATOMS: atom_id res chain seq x y z
N MET A 1 -15.94 22.94 -39.90
CA MET A 1 -14.51 23.23 -39.65
C MET A 1 -14.38 23.30 -38.14
N ASN A 2 -14.50 22.13 -37.49
CA ASN A 2 -13.43 21.21 -37.06
C ASN A 2 -12.81 21.78 -35.78
N GLU A 3 -13.20 21.24 -34.61
CA GLU A 3 -12.53 20.11 -33.91
C GLU A 3 -11.10 20.53 -33.52
N GLU A 4 -10.67 20.45 -32.26
CA GLU A 4 -10.57 19.20 -31.49
C GLU A 4 -10.67 19.48 -29.98
N GLU A 5 -11.57 18.72 -29.32
CA GLU A 5 -11.54 18.49 -27.88
C GLU A 5 -10.40 17.51 -27.60
N GLY A 6 -9.40 17.96 -26.85
CA GLY A 6 -8.30 17.11 -26.41
C GLY A 6 -8.75 16.19 -25.28
N GLU A 7 -9.46 15.11 -25.61
CA GLU A 7 -9.65 13.98 -24.71
C GLU A 7 -8.29 13.29 -24.50
N GLY A 8 -7.60 13.67 -23.42
CA GLY A 8 -6.42 12.97 -22.94
C GLY A 8 -6.79 11.57 -22.46
N HIS A 9 -6.84 10.60 -23.38
CA HIS A 9 -6.97 9.19 -23.04
C HIS A 9 -5.68 8.78 -22.31
N ARG A 10 -5.67 8.83 -20.98
CA ARG A 10 -4.61 8.25 -20.15
C ARG A 10 -4.48 6.79 -20.55
N GLU A 11 -3.39 6.45 -21.23
CA GLU A 11 -3.08 5.07 -21.60
C GLU A 11 -3.24 4.20 -20.35
N LYS A 12 -4.03 3.13 -20.47
CA LYS A 12 -4.17 2.15 -19.40
C LYS A 12 -2.79 1.55 -19.18
N GLN A 13 -2.11 1.98 -18.12
CA GLN A 13 -0.86 1.38 -17.66
C GLN A 13 -1.14 -0.09 -17.31
N THR A 14 -0.90 -0.98 -18.26
CA THR A 14 -0.91 -2.41 -18.03
C THR A 14 0.51 -2.85 -17.70
N ASN A 15 0.70 -3.40 -16.49
CA ASN A 15 1.97 -3.97 -16.07
C ASN A 15 2.38 -5.10 -17.04
N ALA A 16 3.45 -4.88 -17.81
CA ALA A 16 4.03 -5.90 -18.70
C ALA A 16 4.91 -6.94 -17.95
N ALA A 17 5.23 -6.68 -16.68
CA ALA A 17 6.00 -7.58 -15.81
C ALA A 17 5.31 -7.72 -14.45
N THR A 18 5.27 -8.93 -13.93
CA THR A 18 4.75 -9.29 -12.60
C THR A 18 5.50 -8.53 -11.51
N VAL A 19 4.81 -8.11 -10.45
CA VAL A 19 5.43 -7.35 -9.35
C VAL A 19 6.36 -8.24 -8.54
N SER A 20 6.01 -9.53 -8.37
CA SER A 20 6.82 -10.46 -7.57
C SER A 20 8.25 -10.63 -8.09
N VAL A 21 8.49 -10.48 -9.40
CA VAL A 21 9.85 -10.59 -9.96
C VAL A 21 10.72 -9.35 -9.71
N ARG A 22 10.12 -8.25 -9.25
CA ARG A 22 10.82 -7.00 -8.90
C ARG A 22 11.19 -6.93 -7.42
N LEU A 23 10.67 -7.86 -6.61
CA LEU A 23 10.95 -7.89 -5.19
C LEU A 23 12.42 -8.24 -4.93
N PRO A 24 13.14 -7.44 -4.14
CA PRO A 24 14.51 -7.76 -3.79
C PRO A 24 14.54 -8.99 -2.85
N GLU A 25 15.58 -9.81 -3.00
CA GLU A 25 15.92 -10.81 -2.00
C GLU A 25 16.41 -10.12 -0.72
N LEU A 26 15.81 -10.46 0.41
CA LEU A 26 16.21 -9.91 1.71
C LEU A 26 17.50 -10.56 2.20
N ASN A 27 18.44 -9.72 2.65
CA ASN A 27 19.64 -10.19 3.32
C ASN A 27 19.32 -10.68 4.75
N LYS A 28 20.33 -11.14 5.50
CA LYS A 28 20.14 -11.66 6.85
C LYS A 28 19.61 -10.60 7.83
N GLU A 29 20.17 -9.40 7.79
CA GLU A 29 19.77 -8.29 8.66
C GLU A 29 18.34 -7.85 8.38
N ASP A 30 17.95 -7.75 7.11
CA ASP A 30 16.58 -7.43 6.70
C ASP A 30 15.57 -8.47 7.21
N LYS A 31 15.91 -9.76 7.13
CA LYS A 31 15.07 -10.85 7.65
C LYS A 31 14.97 -10.81 9.17
N GLU A 32 16.06 -10.52 9.87
CA GLU A 32 16.05 -10.34 11.32
C GLU A 32 15.18 -9.14 11.71
N PHE A 33 15.31 -8.02 11.00
CA PHE A 33 14.47 -6.84 11.19
C PHE A 33 12.98 -7.14 10.97
N ALA A 34 12.62 -7.78 9.85
CA ALA A 34 11.25 -8.15 9.51
C ALA A 34 10.62 -9.16 10.48
N THR A 35 11.43 -9.85 11.28
CA THR A 35 10.97 -10.86 12.25
C THR A 35 11.20 -10.45 13.71
N THR A 36 11.52 -9.18 13.96
CA THR A 36 11.53 -8.62 15.32
C THR A 36 10.15 -8.69 15.96
N GLN A 37 10.12 -8.76 17.30
CA GLN A 37 8.87 -8.82 18.07
C GLN A 37 7.91 -7.68 17.70
N GLU A 38 8.42 -6.46 17.52
CA GLU A 38 7.64 -5.29 17.11
C GLU A 38 6.92 -5.51 15.77
N LYS A 39 7.61 -6.04 14.75
CA LYS A 39 6.97 -6.32 13.45
C LYS A 39 5.96 -7.44 13.53
N LEU A 40 6.22 -8.45 14.37
CA LEU A 40 5.32 -9.57 14.57
C LEU A 40 4.06 -9.18 15.36
N GLU A 41 4.16 -8.25 16.31
CA GLU A 41 3.01 -7.65 17.00
C GLU A 41 2.22 -6.73 16.08
N TRP A 42 2.92 -5.97 15.22
CA TRP A 42 2.27 -5.16 14.19
C TRP A 42 1.39 -6.02 13.27
N VAL A 43 1.85 -7.20 12.84
CA VAL A 43 1.02 -8.13 12.05
C VAL A 43 -0.22 -8.58 12.83
N GLU A 44 -0.09 -8.95 14.10
CA GLU A 44 -1.24 -9.36 14.93
C GLU A 44 -2.25 -8.23 15.09
N PHE A 45 -1.78 -7.01 15.36
CA PHE A 45 -2.62 -5.83 15.44
C PHE A 45 -3.32 -5.55 14.11
N TRP A 46 -2.57 -5.54 13.00
CA TRP A 46 -3.13 -5.31 11.66
C TRP A 46 -4.22 -6.33 11.33
N MET A 47 -3.95 -7.62 11.57
CA MET A 47 -4.91 -8.69 11.27
C MET A 47 -6.14 -8.66 12.18
N SER A 48 -6.06 -8.13 13.40
CA SER A 48 -7.22 -8.02 14.30
C SER A 48 -8.00 -6.72 14.13
N TRP A 49 -7.34 -5.63 13.75
CA TRP A 49 -7.94 -4.31 13.62
C TRP A 49 -8.79 -4.16 12.36
N TYR A 50 -8.30 -4.66 11.23
CA TYR A 50 -9.01 -4.53 9.95
C TYR A 50 -10.02 -5.66 9.74
N MET A 51 -11.15 -5.31 9.13
CA MET A 51 -12.15 -6.24 8.62
C MET A 51 -11.84 -6.66 7.18
N PRO A 52 -12.22 -7.87 6.76
CA PRO A 52 -12.16 -8.28 5.36
C PRO A 52 -12.76 -7.22 4.41
N GLY A 53 -12.03 -6.92 3.34
CA GLY A 53 -12.36 -5.89 2.34
C GLY A 53 -11.72 -4.53 2.58
N GLN A 54 -11.32 -4.19 3.82
CA GLN A 54 -10.73 -2.89 4.13
C GLN A 54 -9.34 -2.72 3.52
N LEU A 55 -9.05 -1.49 3.13
CA LEU A 55 -7.76 -1.05 2.59
C LEU A 55 -7.02 -0.22 3.65
N GLN A 56 -5.70 -0.41 3.71
CA GLN A 56 -4.81 0.45 4.47
C GLN A 56 -3.67 0.93 3.57
N THR A 57 -3.50 2.25 3.50
CA THR A 57 -2.34 2.88 2.88
C THR A 57 -1.19 2.93 3.88
N MET A 58 -0.04 2.40 3.48
CA MET A 58 1.22 2.58 4.20
C MET A 58 2.04 3.61 3.43
N GLU A 59 1.76 4.90 3.69
CA GLU A 59 2.30 6.02 2.92
C GLU A 59 3.82 6.03 2.88
N ASP A 60 4.47 5.87 4.05
CA ASP A 60 5.93 5.78 4.15
C ASP A 60 6.50 4.61 3.36
N GLY A 61 5.75 3.50 3.27
CA GLY A 61 6.14 2.30 2.53
C GLY A 61 5.82 2.34 1.04
N GLY A 62 5.02 3.32 0.59
CA GLY A 62 4.50 3.38 -0.78
C GLY A 62 3.72 2.13 -1.20
N ILE A 63 3.00 1.49 -0.27
CA ILE A 63 2.15 0.32 -0.56
C ILE A 63 0.74 0.50 -0.04
N ILE A 64 -0.23 -0.14 -0.71
CA ILE A 64 -1.62 -0.25 -0.25
C ILE A 64 -1.93 -1.73 -0.08
N LEU A 65 -2.42 -2.08 1.11
CA LEU A 65 -2.79 -3.45 1.49
C LEU A 65 -4.31 -3.56 1.67
N GLN A 66 -4.87 -4.68 1.26
CA GLN A 66 -6.26 -5.05 1.48
C GLN A 66 -6.32 -6.28 2.38
N LYS A 67 -7.15 -6.27 3.43
CA LYS A 67 -7.44 -7.52 4.16
C LYS A 67 -8.40 -8.35 3.31
N VAL A 68 -8.03 -9.58 2.96
CA VAL A 68 -8.90 -10.48 2.19
C VAL A 68 -9.75 -11.33 3.14
N ASP A 69 -9.10 -11.92 4.13
CA ASP A 69 -9.71 -12.74 5.19
C ASP A 69 -8.79 -12.77 6.43
N ASP A 70 -9.04 -13.65 7.39
CA ASP A 70 -8.29 -13.75 8.65
C ASP A 70 -6.88 -14.33 8.52
N SER A 71 -6.50 -14.78 7.32
CA SER A 71 -5.20 -15.39 7.01
C SER A 71 -4.56 -14.85 5.73
N THR A 72 -5.23 -13.93 5.03
CA THR A 72 -4.81 -13.46 3.70
C THR A 72 -4.88 -11.95 3.60
N VAL A 73 -3.81 -11.36 3.11
CA VAL A 73 -3.68 -9.94 2.75
C VAL A 73 -3.32 -9.85 1.28
N ARG A 74 -3.75 -8.79 0.61
CA ARG A 74 -3.44 -8.53 -0.80
C ARG A 74 -2.77 -7.18 -0.94
N CYS A 75 -1.67 -7.12 -1.68
CA CYS A 75 -1.10 -5.85 -2.13
C CYS A 75 -1.87 -5.36 -3.36
N VAL A 76 -2.51 -4.20 -3.23
CA VAL A 76 -3.30 -3.57 -4.29
C VAL A 76 -2.44 -2.64 -5.14
N SER A 77 -1.49 -1.95 -4.51
CA SER A 77 -0.54 -1.11 -5.24
C SER A 77 0.81 -1.01 -4.54
N VAL A 78 1.85 -0.83 -5.34
CA VAL A 78 3.21 -0.46 -4.92
C VAL A 78 3.71 0.69 -5.77
N VAL A 79 4.36 1.68 -5.16
CA VAL A 79 5.00 2.77 -5.88
C VAL A 79 6.27 2.24 -6.58
N ASP A 80 6.54 2.69 -7.81
CA ASP A 80 7.68 2.28 -8.63
C ASP A 80 8.99 2.89 -8.11
N HIS A 81 9.42 2.46 -6.93
CA HIS A 81 10.62 2.93 -6.27
C HIS A 81 11.27 1.77 -5.50
N PRO A 82 12.61 1.58 -5.58
CA PRO A 82 13.31 0.45 -4.97
C PRO A 82 12.99 0.26 -3.47
N PHE A 83 12.87 1.36 -2.73
CA PHE A 83 12.49 1.33 -1.32
C PHE A 83 11.11 0.70 -1.09
N CYS A 84 10.12 1.01 -1.93
CA CYS A 84 8.76 0.48 -1.78
C CYS A 84 8.69 -1.03 -2.07
N TYR A 85 9.48 -1.51 -3.04
CA TYR A 85 9.62 -2.95 -3.27
C TYR A 85 10.34 -3.65 -2.11
N LEU A 86 11.36 -3.02 -1.50
CA LEU A 86 12.00 -3.52 -0.29
C LEU A 86 11.02 -3.59 0.88
N THR A 87 10.22 -2.53 1.09
CA THR A 87 9.17 -2.53 2.11
C THR A 87 8.18 -3.67 1.91
N LEU A 88 7.75 -3.91 0.67
CA LEU A 88 6.85 -5.01 0.34
C LEU A 88 7.48 -6.39 0.68
N SER A 89 8.76 -6.60 0.37
CA SER A 89 9.49 -7.83 0.76
C SER A 89 9.58 -8.00 2.28
N LEU A 90 9.85 -6.93 3.03
CA LEU A 90 9.91 -6.94 4.49
C LEU A 90 8.55 -7.31 5.09
N VAL A 91 7.49 -6.63 4.65
CA VAL A 91 6.11 -6.87 5.09
C VAL A 91 5.66 -8.30 4.75
N SER A 92 5.98 -8.78 3.54
CA SER A 92 5.72 -10.17 3.14
C SER A 92 6.36 -11.17 4.10
N THR A 93 7.61 -10.92 4.51
CA THR A 93 8.35 -11.78 5.44
C THR A 93 7.73 -11.76 6.84
N SER A 94 7.29 -10.59 7.32
CA SER A 94 6.58 -10.48 8.60
C SER A 94 5.25 -11.24 8.60
N PHE A 95 4.47 -11.12 7.53
CA PHE A 95 3.21 -11.85 7.37
C PHE A 95 3.43 -13.37 7.31
N GLU A 96 4.36 -13.83 6.49
CA GLU A 96 4.69 -15.25 6.35
C GLU A 96 5.09 -15.84 7.71
N ARG A 97 5.86 -15.10 8.50
CA ARG A 97 6.28 -15.54 9.84
C ARG A 97 5.12 -15.75 10.80
N ARG A 98 3.98 -15.09 10.58
CA ARG A 98 2.71 -15.27 11.34
C ARG A 98 1.72 -16.20 10.64
N GLY A 99 2.11 -16.85 9.55
CA GLY A 99 1.23 -17.73 8.78
C GLY A 99 0.16 -16.98 7.97
N VAL A 100 0.38 -15.69 7.68
CA VAL A 100 -0.48 -14.88 6.83
C VAL A 100 0.08 -14.88 5.41
N SER A 101 -0.77 -15.16 4.43
CA SER A 101 -0.41 -15.14 3.01
C SER A 101 -0.54 -13.73 2.45
N LEU A 102 0.47 -13.27 1.69
CA LEU A 102 0.42 -12.00 0.97
C LEU A 102 0.26 -12.24 -0.53
N GLU A 103 -0.90 -11.89 -1.09
CA GLU A 103 -1.16 -11.93 -2.53
C GLU A 103 -0.58 -10.69 -3.20
N ILE A 104 0.28 -10.88 -4.21
CA ILE A 104 0.92 -9.81 -4.96
C ILE A 104 0.42 -9.85 -6.41
N ASP A 105 0.88 -10.81 -7.20
CA ASP A 105 0.36 -11.00 -8.56
C ASP A 105 -0.95 -11.83 -8.54
N PRO A 106 -1.90 -11.55 -9.46
CA PRO A 106 -1.90 -10.54 -10.52
C PRO A 106 -2.50 -9.18 -10.08
N TYR A 107 -2.68 -8.95 -8.78
CA TYR A 107 -3.54 -7.89 -8.25
C TYR A 107 -2.84 -6.54 -8.09
N THR A 108 -1.52 -6.55 -7.91
CA THR A 108 -0.76 -5.33 -7.59
C THR A 108 -0.56 -4.45 -8.82
N ILE A 109 -1.02 -3.20 -8.71
CA ILE A 109 -0.75 -2.15 -9.69
C ILE A 109 0.56 -1.44 -9.31
N VAL A 110 1.41 -1.16 -10.29
CA VAL A 110 2.62 -0.36 -10.08
C VAL A 110 2.26 1.10 -10.32
N THR A 111 2.32 1.91 -9.27
CA THR A 111 2.01 3.34 -9.32
C THR A 111 3.30 4.12 -9.60
N PRO A 112 3.34 5.05 -10.57
CA PRO A 112 4.52 5.88 -10.80
C PRO A 112 4.97 6.63 -9.54
N TYR A 113 6.28 6.73 -9.34
CA TYR A 113 6.84 7.58 -8.29
C TYR A 113 6.72 9.06 -8.71
N THR A 114 6.13 9.88 -7.83
CA THR A 114 6.08 11.35 -7.98
C THR A 114 6.94 11.99 -6.89
N PRO A 115 8.06 12.66 -7.25
CA PRO A 115 8.87 13.40 -6.30
C PRO A 115 8.05 14.43 -5.53
N PRO A 116 8.40 14.75 -4.27
CA PRO A 116 7.68 15.73 -3.47
C PRO A 116 7.51 17.10 -4.13
N GLU A 117 8.50 17.54 -4.92
CA GLU A 117 8.48 18.83 -5.64
C GLU A 117 7.41 18.90 -6.72
N ASP A 118 6.93 17.75 -7.21
CA ASP A 118 5.92 17.62 -8.25
C ASP A 118 4.54 17.22 -7.69
N ARG A 119 4.39 17.18 -6.36
CA ARG A 119 3.08 16.91 -5.72
C ARG A 119 2.26 18.19 -5.72
N ASP A 120 1.07 18.13 -6.30
CA ASP A 120 0.10 19.21 -6.23
C ASP A 120 -0.30 19.46 -4.77
N PRO A 121 0.03 20.62 -4.18
CA PRO A 121 -0.32 20.92 -2.79
C PRO A 121 -1.83 21.00 -2.57
N GLU A 122 -2.65 21.25 -3.61
CA GLU A 122 -4.12 21.32 -3.49
C GLU A 122 -4.77 19.92 -3.41
N ARG A 123 -4.02 18.82 -3.54
CA ARG A 123 -4.57 17.46 -3.42
C ARG A 123 -4.87 17.05 -1.97
N TYR A 124 -4.47 17.85 -0.98
CA TYR A 124 -4.52 17.50 0.45
C TYR A 124 -5.51 18.32 1.28
N ASP A 125 -6.31 19.20 0.67
CA ASP A 125 -7.33 19.96 1.39
C ASP A 125 -8.73 19.38 1.12
N GLU A 126 -9.15 18.42 1.95
CA GLU A 126 -10.54 18.22 2.42
C GLU A 126 -10.54 17.06 3.44
N ASP A 127 -11.07 17.32 4.65
CA ASP A 127 -11.34 16.38 5.76
C ASP A 127 -10.36 16.31 6.96
N ASP A 128 -9.68 17.41 7.34
CA ASP A 128 -9.23 17.57 8.74
C ASP A 128 -9.43 19.02 9.21
N GLU A 129 -10.68 19.48 9.23
CA GLU A 129 -11.04 20.65 10.04
C GLU A 129 -12.31 20.35 10.85
N GLY A 130 -12.10 19.81 12.06
CA GLY A 130 -12.93 20.09 13.24
C GLY A 130 -14.39 19.62 13.22
N SER A 131 -14.63 18.31 13.31
CA SER A 131 -15.90 17.83 13.86
C SER A 131 -15.74 17.54 15.36
N ASP A 132 -15.82 18.59 16.18
CA ASP A 132 -16.13 18.46 17.61
C ASP A 132 -17.66 18.37 17.76
N PRO A 133 -18.26 17.19 18.02
CA PRO A 133 -19.69 17.10 18.25
C PRO A 133 -19.99 17.63 19.66
N GLY A 134 -20.34 18.91 19.74
CA GLY A 134 -21.00 19.49 20.90
C GLY A 134 -22.26 18.68 21.23
N VAL A 135 -22.18 17.90 22.30
CA VAL A 135 -23.34 17.27 22.95
C VAL A 135 -24.17 18.39 23.57
N GLU A 136 -25.33 18.69 22.99
CA GLU A 136 -26.42 19.32 23.73
C GLU A 136 -27.44 18.26 24.14
N VAL A 137 -27.45 17.98 25.44
CA VAL A 137 -28.54 17.32 26.15
C VAL A 137 -29.62 18.34 26.46
N VAL A 138 -30.78 18.25 25.80
CA VAL A 138 -32.07 18.78 26.30
C VAL A 138 -33.24 17.95 25.77
#